data_AF-A0AAD6WU68-F1
#
_entry.id   AF-A0AAD6WU68-F1
#
_cell.length_a   1.000
_cell.length_b   1.000
_cell.length_c   1.000
_cell.angle_alpha   90.00
_cell.angle_beta   90.00
_cell.angle_gamma   90.00
#
_symmetry.space_group_name_H-M   'P 1'
#
loop_
_entity.id
_entity.type
_entity.pdbx_description
1 polymer ?
#
loop_
_entity_poly.entity_id
_entity_poly.type
_entity_poly.pdbx_seq_one_letter_code
_entity_poly.pdbx_strand_id
1 'polypeptide(L)'
;LQNDVLSNLDLFALIIFIPICDLVIYPALRRYGINFTQLKKITAGFVIGQRHGHGMAAVVQHYIYKTNPCGDHAGTCLNSDGVSIPSPLDVWIQTGSHVLITFSEILASITGLEYAFTKAPKNMRSLVMSIFLFMNAISSAIAEAFVSLSADPLLVWNYGVMGVLAAVTAIFVWFSVRGLDAREDDRLGTAKLFNSYE
;
A
#
# COMPACT_ATOMS: atom_id res chain seq x y z
N LEU A 1 -12.70 -15.94 -14.70
CA LEU A 1 -12.91 -16.68 -13.45
C LEU A 1 -11.66 -16.76 -12.57
N GLN A 2 -10.51 -17.25 -13.05
CA GLN A 2 -9.29 -17.33 -12.19
C GLN A 2 -8.68 -15.94 -11.87
N ASN A 3 -8.92 -14.93 -12.72
CA ASN A 3 -8.47 -13.56 -12.49
C ASN A 3 -9.34 -12.79 -11.46
N ASP A 4 -10.60 -13.19 -11.29
CA ASP A 4 -11.55 -12.47 -10.42
C ASP A 4 -11.21 -12.66 -8.93
N VAL A 5 -10.67 -13.83 -8.57
CA VAL A 5 -10.24 -14.12 -7.21
C VAL A 5 -9.02 -13.27 -6.83
N LEU A 6 -8.13 -13.00 -7.78
CA LEU A 6 -6.92 -12.22 -7.55
C LEU A 6 -7.23 -10.74 -7.32
N SER A 7 -8.14 -10.16 -8.11
CA SER A 7 -8.57 -8.76 -7.94
C SER A 7 -9.36 -8.53 -6.64
N ASN A 8 -10.10 -9.53 -6.16
CA ASN A 8 -10.86 -9.43 -4.91
C ASN A 8 -10.06 -9.85 -3.67
N LEU A 9 -8.83 -10.38 -3.85
CA LEU A 9 -8.01 -10.90 -2.75
C LEU A 9 -7.69 -9.81 -1.74
N ASP A 10 -7.42 -8.59 -2.22
CA ASP A 10 -7.14 -7.44 -1.37
C ASP A 10 -8.33 -7.11 -0.45
N LEU A 11 -9.56 -7.11 -0.97
CA LEU A 11 -10.76 -6.87 -0.17
C LEU A 11 -10.98 -7.96 0.89
N PHE A 12 -10.76 -9.23 0.54
CA PHE A 12 -10.81 -10.33 1.51
C PHE A 12 -9.75 -10.18 2.59
N ALA A 13 -8.53 -9.81 2.20
CA ALA A 13 -7.45 -9.55 3.12
C ALA A 13 -7.79 -8.38 4.06
N LEU A 14 -8.35 -7.27 3.56
CA LEU A 14 -8.77 -6.13 4.38
C LEU A 14 -9.77 -6.56 5.46
N ILE A 15 -10.83 -7.27 5.09
CA ILE A 15 -11.88 -7.69 6.02
C ILE A 15 -11.32 -8.56 7.16
N ILE A 16 -10.33 -9.40 6.87
CA ILE A 16 -9.69 -10.27 7.86
C ILE A 16 -8.64 -9.52 8.68
N PHE A 17 -7.81 -8.67 8.05
CA PHE A 17 -6.68 -8.02 8.70
C PHE A 17 -7.07 -6.79 9.53
N ILE A 18 -8.16 -6.08 9.20
CA ILE A 18 -8.65 -4.93 9.99
C ILE A 18 -8.89 -5.32 11.46
N PRO A 19 -9.72 -6.33 11.80
CA PRO A 19 -9.96 -6.70 13.19
C PRO A 19 -8.70 -7.22 13.88
N ILE A 20 -7.80 -7.89 13.15
CA ILE A 20 -6.52 -8.36 13.70
C ILE A 20 -5.62 -7.18 14.06
N CYS A 21 -5.51 -6.17 13.19
CA CYS A 21 -4.70 -4.99 13.45
C CYS A 21 -5.25 -4.19 14.65
N ASP A 22 -6.57 -4.05 14.74
CA ASP A 22 -7.21 -3.26 15.77
C ASP A 22 -7.22 -3.96 17.15
N LEU A 23 -7.52 -5.26 17.17
CA LEU A 23 -7.67 -6.04 18.40
C LEU A 23 -6.38 -6.69 18.90
N VAL A 24 -5.38 -6.90 18.04
CA VAL A 24 -4.14 -7.61 18.40
C VAL A 24 -2.94 -6.67 18.31
N ILE A 25 -2.72 -6.05 17.16
CA ILE A 25 -1.49 -5.28 16.91
C ILE A 25 -1.46 -4.01 17.75
N TYR A 26 -2.50 -3.16 17.70
CA TYR A 26 -2.51 -1.92 18.47
C TYR A 26 -2.45 -2.11 20.00
N PRO A 27 -3.19 -3.04 20.64
CA PRO A 27 -3.05 -3.27 22.06
C PRO A 27 -1.72 -3.94 22.43
N ALA A 28 -1.16 -4.82 21.59
CA ALA A 28 0.17 -5.38 21.82
C ALA A 28 1.25 -4.29 21.77
N LEU A 29 1.20 -3.39 20.79
CA LEU A 29 2.13 -2.25 20.69
C LEU A 29 2.00 -1.30 21.88
N ARG A 30 0.77 -1.07 22.37
CA ARG A 30 0.51 -0.27 23.57
C ARG A 30 1.07 -0.94 24.84
N ARG A 31 1.04 -2.29 24.93
CA ARG A 31 1.68 -3.04 26.01
C ARG A 31 3.21 -2.96 25.98
N TYR A 32 3.81 -2.83 24.80
CA TYR A 32 5.24 -2.59 24.62
C TYR A 32 5.69 -1.15 24.90
N GLY A 33 4.78 -0.26 25.33
CA GLY A 33 5.12 1.11 25.76
C GLY A 33 5.46 2.07 24.62
N ILE A 34 5.34 1.65 23.36
CA ILE A 34 5.56 2.52 22.20
C ILE A 34 4.25 3.25 21.90
N ASN A 35 4.22 4.55 22.17
CA ASN A 35 3.10 5.40 21.76
C ASN A 35 3.19 5.62 20.26
N PHE A 36 2.55 4.77 19.48
CA PHE A 36 2.38 5.00 18.04
C PHE A 36 1.36 6.11 17.83
N THR A 37 1.85 7.32 17.54
CA THR A 37 1.03 8.39 16.99
C THR A 37 0.40 7.94 15.67
N GLN A 38 -0.78 8.49 15.35
CA GLN A 38 -1.46 8.20 14.08
C GLN A 38 -0.57 8.55 12.88
N LEU A 39 0.27 9.60 12.98
CA LEU A 39 1.24 9.95 11.94
C LEU A 39 2.32 8.88 11.73
N LYS A 40 2.87 8.30 12.81
CA LYS A 40 3.89 7.24 12.70
C LYS A 40 3.35 5.99 12.02
N LYS A 41 2.08 5.64 12.27
CA LYS A 41 1.39 4.53 11.61
C LYS A 41 1.27 4.78 10.10
N ILE A 42 0.85 5.98 9.70
CA ILE A 42 0.72 6.36 8.29
C ILE A 42 2.07 6.27 7.58
N THR A 43 3.14 6.82 8.16
CA THR A 43 4.50 6.70 7.58
C THR A 43 5.00 5.26 7.53
N ALA A 44 4.70 4.44 8.54
CA ALA A 44 5.06 3.02 8.51
C ALA A 44 4.30 2.27 7.41
N GLY A 45 3.01 2.58 7.21
CA GLY A 45 2.20 2.06 6.11
C GLY A 45 2.85 2.32 4.77
N PHE A 46 3.11 3.59 4.45
CA PHE A 46 3.80 3.98 3.23
C PHE A 46 5.14 3.24 3.05
N VAL A 47 6.02 3.24 4.06
CA VAL A 47 7.32 2.54 3.95
C VAL A 47 7.15 1.04 3.70
N ILE A 48 6.20 0.36 4.35
CA ILE A 48 5.97 -1.07 4.18
C ILE A 48 5.37 -1.38 2.79
N GLY A 49 4.35 -0.64 2.36
CA GLY A 49 3.68 -0.86 1.08
C GLY A 49 4.55 -0.53 -0.13
N GLN A 50 5.35 0.54 -0.02
CA GLN A 50 6.23 0.97 -1.11
C GLN A 50 7.51 0.14 -1.18
N ARG A 51 8.26 0.00 -0.07
CA ARG A 51 9.55 -0.70 -0.10
C ARG A 51 9.40 -2.21 -0.26
N HIS A 52 8.42 -2.82 0.42
CA HIS A 52 8.28 -4.27 0.42
C HIS A 52 7.18 -4.76 -0.52
N GLY A 53 6.03 -4.08 -0.62
CA GLY A 53 4.94 -4.49 -1.52
C GLY A 53 5.34 -4.44 -3.00
N HIS A 54 5.75 -3.26 -3.48
CA HIS A 54 6.16 -3.08 -4.88
C HIS A 54 7.51 -3.73 -5.19
N GLY A 55 8.43 -3.78 -4.22
CA GLY A 55 9.72 -4.47 -4.36
C GLY A 55 9.54 -5.98 -4.58
N MET A 56 8.69 -6.64 -3.80
CA MET A 56 8.39 -8.06 -3.98
C MET A 56 7.68 -8.33 -5.31
N ALA A 57 6.74 -7.47 -5.71
CA ALA A 57 6.05 -7.61 -7.00
C ALA A 57 7.03 -7.52 -8.19
N ALA A 58 7.96 -6.55 -8.17
CA ALA A 58 8.97 -6.41 -9.20
C ALA A 58 9.93 -7.62 -9.27
N VAL A 59 10.32 -8.16 -8.11
CA VAL A 59 11.16 -9.36 -8.01
C VAL A 59 10.42 -10.58 -8.56
N VAL A 60 9.18 -10.83 -8.10
CA VAL A 60 8.35 -11.94 -8.60
C VAL A 60 8.20 -11.86 -10.11
N GLN A 61 7.94 -10.66 -10.65
CA GLN A 61 7.79 -10.48 -12.09
C GLN A 61 9.10 -10.73 -12.85
N HIS A 62 10.24 -10.32 -12.31
CA HIS A 62 11.55 -10.65 -12.89
C HIS A 62 11.80 -12.17 -12.91
N TYR A 63 11.41 -12.89 -11.84
CA TYR A 63 11.49 -14.35 -11.80
C TYR A 63 10.53 -15.04 -12.77
N ILE A 64 9.34 -14.46 -13.03
CA ILE A 64 8.39 -14.97 -14.03
C ILE A 64 9.00 -14.90 -15.43
N TYR A 65 9.61 -13.78 -15.82
CA TYR A 65 10.26 -13.64 -17.14
C TYR A 65 11.47 -14.57 -17.31
N LYS A 66 12.25 -14.79 -16.25
CA LYS A 66 13.41 -15.70 -16.28
C LYS A 66 13.05 -17.19 -16.40
N THR A 67 11.86 -17.58 -15.94
CA THR A 67 11.45 -18.99 -15.84
C THR A 67 10.57 -19.43 -17.00
N ASN A 68 10.11 -18.50 -17.85
CA ASN A 68 9.27 -18.82 -18.99
C ASN A 68 10.13 -19.26 -20.21
N PRO A 69 9.82 -20.41 -20.86
CA PRO A 69 10.54 -20.88 -22.06
C PRO A 69 10.51 -19.92 -23.25
N CYS A 70 9.70 -18.85 -23.19
CA CYS A 70 9.54 -17.84 -24.24
C CYS A 70 10.17 -16.47 -23.95
N GLY A 71 10.90 -16.32 -22.84
CA GLY A 71 11.61 -15.07 -22.51
C GLY A 71 10.69 -13.85 -22.39
N ASP A 72 11.08 -12.74 -23.03
CA ASP A 72 10.46 -11.40 -22.86
C ASP A 72 9.07 -11.22 -23.51
N HIS A 73 8.50 -12.25 -24.14
CA HIS A 73 7.19 -12.20 -24.82
C HIS A 73 6.21 -13.20 -24.20
N ALA A 74 5.88 -13.00 -22.92
CA ALA A 74 4.99 -13.89 -22.18
C ALA A 74 3.53 -13.84 -22.68
N GLY A 75 3.09 -12.72 -23.27
CA GLY A 75 1.73 -12.59 -23.80
C GLY A 75 1.49 -13.23 -25.18
N THR A 76 2.54 -13.48 -25.98
CA THR A 76 2.39 -13.99 -27.36
C THR A 76 2.90 -15.41 -27.55
N CYS A 77 3.27 -16.11 -26.47
CA CYS A 77 3.82 -17.45 -26.62
C CYS A 77 2.74 -18.52 -26.72
N LEU A 78 2.39 -18.83 -27.95
CA LEU A 78 1.52 -19.93 -28.34
C LEU A 78 2.39 -21.13 -28.69
N ASN A 79 2.09 -22.30 -28.12
CA ASN A 79 2.54 -23.57 -28.71
C ASN A 79 1.99 -23.69 -30.15
N SER A 80 2.53 -24.61 -30.96
CA SER A 80 2.00 -24.92 -32.29
C SER A 80 0.49 -25.26 -32.33
N ASP A 81 -0.15 -25.48 -31.18
CA ASP A 81 -1.58 -25.75 -30.99
C ASP A 81 -2.44 -24.54 -30.57
N GLY A 82 -1.86 -23.33 -30.53
CA GLY A 82 -2.62 -22.11 -30.18
C GLY A 82 -2.96 -21.97 -28.69
N VAL A 83 -2.27 -22.69 -27.81
CA VAL A 83 -2.44 -22.64 -26.35
C VAL A 83 -1.25 -21.89 -25.72
N SER A 84 -1.56 -20.90 -24.88
CA SER A 84 -0.56 -20.18 -24.08
C SER A 84 0.16 -21.14 -23.13
N ILE A 85 1.49 -21.15 -23.10
CA ILE A 85 2.28 -21.94 -22.13
C ILE A 85 2.49 -21.05 -20.89
N PRO A 86 1.72 -21.23 -19.80
CA PRO A 86 1.97 -20.48 -18.59
C PRO A 86 3.29 -20.94 -17.94
N SER A 87 4.00 -20.00 -17.33
CA SER A 87 5.11 -20.33 -16.43
C SER A 87 4.60 -21.24 -15.29
N PRO A 88 5.36 -22.27 -14.87
CA PRO A 88 4.96 -23.19 -13.80
C PRO A 88 5.04 -22.58 -12.39
N LEU A 89 4.95 -21.25 -12.29
CA LEU A 89 4.98 -20.53 -11.02
C LEU A 89 3.58 -20.50 -10.42
N ASP A 90 3.50 -20.86 -9.16
CA ASP A 90 2.26 -20.86 -8.42
C ASP A 90 1.78 -19.42 -8.15
N VAL A 91 0.51 -19.15 -8.45
CA VAL A 91 -0.12 -17.82 -8.32
C VAL A 91 -0.07 -17.33 -6.86
N TRP A 92 0.04 -18.27 -5.90
CA TRP A 92 0.16 -17.98 -4.48
C TRP A 92 1.42 -17.20 -4.09
N ILE A 93 2.47 -17.16 -4.93
CA ILE A 93 3.64 -16.35 -4.62
C ILE A 93 3.36 -14.85 -4.70
N GLN A 94 2.35 -14.45 -5.49
CA GLN A 94 1.86 -13.09 -5.57
C GLN A 94 0.91 -12.72 -4.43
N THR A 95 0.31 -13.71 -3.76
CA THR A 95 -0.53 -13.49 -2.56
C THR A 95 0.28 -12.82 -1.45
N GLY A 96 1.57 -13.16 -1.32
CA GLY A 96 2.46 -12.54 -0.35
C GLY A 96 2.62 -11.03 -0.54
N SER A 97 2.73 -10.55 -1.78
CA SER A 97 2.83 -9.10 -2.05
C SER A 97 1.52 -8.37 -1.80
N HIS A 98 0.37 -8.99 -2.13
CA HIS A 98 -0.94 -8.41 -1.88
C HIS A 98 -1.19 -8.20 -0.39
N VAL A 99 -0.90 -9.19 0.46
CA VAL A 99 -1.07 -9.07 1.92
C VAL A 99 -0.27 -7.90 2.49
N LEU A 100 0.94 -7.65 1.98
CA LEU A 100 1.76 -6.51 2.41
C LEU A 100 1.19 -5.17 1.94
N ILE A 101 0.64 -5.11 0.74
CA ILE A 101 -0.04 -3.91 0.21
C ILE A 101 -1.29 -3.62 1.05
N THR A 102 -2.10 -4.64 1.32
CA THR A 102 -3.27 -4.54 2.20
C THR A 102 -2.90 -4.03 3.59
N PHE A 103 -1.80 -4.52 4.17
CA PHE A 103 -1.32 -4.05 5.48
C PHE A 103 -0.92 -2.57 5.45
N SER A 104 -0.26 -2.14 4.37
CA SER A 104 0.07 -0.72 4.14
C SER A 104 -1.19 0.13 4.01
N GLU A 105 -2.20 -0.36 3.30
CA GLU A 105 -3.46 0.34 3.10
C GLU A 105 -4.21 0.57 4.42
N ILE A 106 -4.27 -0.45 5.28
CA ILE A 106 -4.86 -0.34 6.63
C ILE A 106 -4.16 0.77 7.42
N LEU A 107 -2.82 0.78 7.41
CA LEU A 107 -2.03 1.74 8.18
C LEU A 107 -2.09 3.16 7.62
N ALA A 108 -2.13 3.34 6.30
CA ALA A 108 -2.12 4.66 5.67
C ALA A 108 -3.51 5.23 5.41
N SER A 109 -4.40 4.48 4.76
CA SER A 109 -5.70 4.96 4.28
C SER A 109 -6.72 5.10 5.42
N ILE A 110 -6.92 4.04 6.21
CA ILE A 110 -7.91 4.03 7.31
C ILE A 110 -7.49 5.03 8.39
N THR A 111 -6.23 4.93 8.85
CA THR A 111 -5.70 5.83 9.87
C THR A 111 -5.62 7.28 9.37
N GLY A 112 -5.33 7.50 8.08
CA GLY A 112 -5.28 8.82 7.46
C GLY A 112 -6.63 9.51 7.43
N LEU A 113 -7.69 8.79 7.05
CA LEU A 113 -9.07 9.29 7.07
C LEU A 113 -9.54 9.58 8.50
N GLU A 114 -9.26 8.69 9.45
CA GLU A 114 -9.57 8.90 10.87
C GLU A 114 -8.87 10.16 11.41
N TYR A 115 -7.58 10.33 11.11
CA TYR A 115 -6.82 11.52 11.48
C TYR A 115 -7.41 12.79 10.85
N ALA A 116 -7.74 12.76 9.56
CA ALA A 116 -8.32 13.91 8.87
C ALA A 116 -9.68 14.31 9.47
N PHE A 117 -10.52 13.35 9.86
CA PHE A 117 -11.81 13.64 10.50
C PHE A 117 -11.72 14.11 11.95
N THR A 118 -10.67 13.73 12.69
CA THR A 118 -10.44 14.23 14.05
C THR A 118 -9.90 15.66 14.07
N LYS A 119 -9.18 16.08 13.01
CA LYS A 119 -8.68 17.46 12.86
C LYS A 119 -9.66 18.40 12.15
N ALA A 120 -10.59 17.88 11.35
CA ALA A 120 -11.54 18.70 10.62
C ALA A 120 -12.67 19.24 11.52
N PRO A 121 -13.10 20.51 11.34
CA PRO A 121 -14.27 21.05 12.04
C PRO A 121 -15.53 20.27 11.64
N LYS A 122 -16.48 20.13 12.58
CA LYS A 122 -17.67 19.26 12.45
C LYS A 122 -18.46 19.47 11.15
N ASN A 123 -18.48 20.70 10.63
CA ASN A 123 -19.24 21.07 9.42
C ASN A 123 -18.49 20.81 8.10
N MET A 124 -17.20 20.43 8.13
CA MET A 124 -16.36 20.24 6.92
C MET A 124 -15.96 18.79 6.65
N ARG A 125 -16.50 17.81 7.41
CA ARG A 125 -16.18 16.39 7.21
C ARG A 125 -16.51 15.91 5.79
N SER A 126 -17.61 16.40 5.21
CA SER A 126 -17.98 16.11 3.83
C SER A 126 -16.92 16.59 2.83
N LEU A 127 -16.38 17.81 3.03
CA LEU A 127 -15.36 18.39 2.16
C LEU A 127 -14.04 17.59 2.19
N VAL A 128 -13.65 17.09 3.36
CA VAL A 128 -12.47 16.20 3.50
C VAL A 128 -12.68 14.91 2.71
N MET A 129 -13.87 14.31 2.80
CA MET A 129 -14.20 13.11 2.02
C MET A 129 -14.21 13.40 0.51
N SER A 130 -14.73 14.55 0.09
CA SER A 130 -14.70 14.97 -1.33
C SER A 130 -13.27 15.10 -1.86
N ILE A 131 -12.36 15.69 -1.09
CA ILE A 131 -10.93 15.80 -1.47
C ILE A 131 -10.29 14.42 -1.55
N PHE A 132 -10.62 13.51 -0.62
CA PHE A 132 -10.13 12.13 -0.66
C PHE A 132 -10.60 11.39 -1.92
N LEU A 133 -11.88 11.47 -2.27
CA LEU A 133 -12.43 10.87 -3.50
C LEU A 133 -11.84 11.51 -4.76
N PHE A 134 -11.60 12.82 -4.75
CA PHE A 134 -10.95 13.51 -5.85
C PHE A 134 -9.50 13.05 -6.04
N MET A 135 -8.76 12.84 -4.96
CA MET A 135 -7.41 12.26 -5.02
C MET A 135 -7.42 10.84 -5.59
N ASN A 136 -8.40 10.02 -5.21
CA ASN A 136 -8.58 8.69 -5.81
C ASN A 136 -8.87 8.76 -7.32
N ALA A 137 -9.69 9.72 -7.76
CA ALA A 137 -9.95 9.91 -9.19
C ALA A 137 -8.69 10.31 -9.97
N ILE A 138 -7.84 11.18 -9.40
CA ILE A 138 -6.54 11.53 -9.99
C ILE A 138 -5.64 10.28 -10.06
N SER A 139 -5.58 9.49 -8.99
CA SER A 139 -4.81 8.25 -8.94
C SER A 139 -5.23 7.28 -10.05
N SER A 140 -6.54 7.06 -10.22
CA SER A 140 -7.09 6.20 -11.27
C SER A 140 -6.80 6.74 -12.68
N ALA A 141 -6.90 8.05 -12.90
CA ALA A 141 -6.58 8.67 -14.19
C ALA A 141 -5.10 8.50 -14.55
N ILE A 142 -4.21 8.61 -13.56
CA ILE A 142 -2.78 8.32 -13.74
C ILE A 142 -2.60 6.85 -14.09
N ALA A 143 -3.23 5.93 -13.35
CA ALA A 143 -3.13 4.49 -13.61
C ALA A 143 -3.55 4.12 -15.04
N GLU A 144 -4.63 4.73 -15.55
CA GLU A 144 -5.11 4.54 -16.92
C GLU A 144 -4.13 5.09 -17.97
N ALA A 145 -3.50 6.25 -17.70
CA ALA A 145 -2.48 6.80 -18.59
C ALA A 145 -1.28 5.85 -18.76
N PHE A 146 -0.94 5.09 -17.72
CA PHE A 146 0.14 4.11 -17.74
C PHE A 146 -0.26 2.72 -18.27
N VAL A 147 -1.53 2.50 -18.66
CA VAL A 147 -1.98 1.20 -19.21
C VAL A 147 -1.26 0.85 -20.51
N SER A 148 -0.87 1.86 -21.30
CA SER A 148 -0.11 1.69 -22.54
C SER A 148 1.31 1.15 -22.31
N LEU A 149 1.85 1.32 -21.10
CA LEU A 149 3.16 0.80 -20.69
C LEU A 149 3.09 -0.66 -20.23
N SER A 150 1.88 -1.23 -20.14
CA SER A 150 1.62 -2.64 -19.80
C SER A 150 1.62 -3.58 -21.03
N ALA A 151 2.23 -3.17 -22.15
CA ALA A 151 2.46 -4.05 -23.29
C ALA A 151 3.80 -4.80 -23.16
N ASP A 152 3.86 -6.07 -23.59
CA ASP A 152 5.12 -6.83 -23.73
C ASP A 152 6.11 -6.03 -24.60
N PRO A 153 7.42 -5.95 -24.30
CA PRO A 153 8.21 -6.47 -23.17
C PRO A 153 8.46 -5.45 -22.02
N LEU A 154 7.75 -4.32 -21.99
CA LEU A 154 8.04 -3.22 -21.03
C LEU A 154 7.40 -3.41 -19.64
N LEU A 155 6.77 -4.55 -19.37
CA LEU A 155 6.09 -4.81 -18.10
C LEU A 155 7.04 -4.69 -16.90
N VAL A 156 8.28 -5.18 -16.98
CA VAL A 156 9.27 -5.04 -15.89
C VAL A 156 9.60 -3.56 -15.65
N TRP A 157 9.66 -2.77 -16.72
CA TRP A 157 9.90 -1.33 -16.62
C TRP A 157 8.69 -0.60 -16.02
N ASN A 158 7.47 -1.03 -16.32
CA ASN A 158 6.27 -0.47 -15.69
C ASN A 158 6.29 -0.65 -14.17
N TYR A 159 6.48 -1.88 -13.70
CA TYR A 159 6.56 -2.15 -12.25
C TYR A 159 7.79 -1.50 -11.59
N GLY A 160 8.90 -1.41 -12.32
CA GLY A 160 10.10 -0.70 -11.87
C GLY A 160 9.87 0.81 -11.70
N VAL A 161 9.29 1.47 -12.69
CA VAL A 161 8.95 2.91 -12.66
C VAL A 161 7.92 3.18 -11.58
N MET A 162 6.89 2.35 -11.44
CA MET A 162 5.91 2.45 -10.35
C MET A 162 6.58 2.30 -8.99
N GLY A 163 7.50 1.34 -8.83
CA GLY A 163 8.30 1.18 -7.62
C GLY A 163 9.13 2.42 -7.28
N VAL A 164 9.75 3.06 -8.26
CA VAL A 164 10.53 4.29 -8.07
C VAL A 164 9.64 5.48 -7.70
N LEU A 165 8.53 5.69 -8.40
CA LEU A 165 7.55 6.73 -8.06
C LEU A 165 6.98 6.53 -6.64
N ALA A 166 6.70 5.28 -6.29
CA ALA A 166 6.25 4.89 -4.96
C ALA A 166 7.34 5.17 -3.89
N ALA A 167 8.61 4.95 -4.19
CA ALA A 167 9.71 5.29 -3.28
C ALA A 167 9.89 6.81 -3.10
N VAL A 168 9.78 7.60 -4.17
CA VAL A 168 9.87 9.07 -4.11
C VAL A 168 8.74 9.65 -3.28
N THR A 169 7.51 9.16 -3.47
CA THR A 169 6.35 9.59 -2.69
C THR A 169 6.49 9.23 -1.20
N ALA A 170 7.02 8.05 -0.87
CA ALA A 170 7.33 7.69 0.52
C ALA A 170 8.33 8.66 1.18
N ILE A 171 9.40 9.01 0.47
CA ILE A 171 10.41 9.97 0.94
C ILE A 171 9.78 11.34 1.17
N PHE A 172 8.96 11.81 0.22
CA PHE A 172 8.27 13.09 0.33
C PHE A 172 7.30 13.14 1.52
N VAL A 173 6.51 12.06 1.72
CA VAL A 173 5.61 11.93 2.87
C VAL A 173 6.39 11.93 4.17
N TRP A 174 7.50 11.19 4.25
CA TRP A 174 8.37 11.19 5.42
C TRP A 174 8.88 12.60 5.76
N PHE A 175 9.35 13.35 4.76
CA PHE A 175 9.81 14.73 4.96
C PHE A 175 8.69 15.69 5.39
N SER A 176 7.47 15.47 4.90
CA SER A 176 6.31 16.30 5.26
C SER A 176 5.81 15.99 6.67
N VAL A 177 5.75 14.71 7.03
CA VAL A 177 5.19 14.21 8.29
C VAL A 177 6.13 14.43 9.47
N ARG A 178 7.46 14.35 9.28
CA ARG A 178 8.43 14.49 10.38
C ARG A 178 8.26 15.79 11.18
N GLY A 179 7.84 16.88 10.51
CA GLY A 179 7.64 18.18 11.16
C GLY A 179 6.35 18.27 11.97
N LEU A 180 5.31 17.51 11.59
CA LEU A 180 4.06 17.42 12.34
C LEU A 180 4.19 16.43 13.51
N ASP A 181 4.86 15.31 13.31
CA ASP A 181 5.03 14.26 14.32
C ASP A 181 5.77 14.81 15.55
N ALA A 182 6.81 15.63 15.35
CA ALA A 182 7.51 16.33 16.43
C ALA A 182 6.57 17.21 17.28
N ARG A 183 5.62 17.90 16.65
CA ARG A 183 4.66 18.78 17.36
C ARG A 183 3.59 18.00 18.11
N GLU A 184 3.25 16.80 17.64
CA GLU A 184 2.27 15.92 18.30
C GLU A 184 2.88 15.15 19.48
N ASP A 185 4.14 14.74 19.36
CA ASP A 185 4.90 14.18 20.48
C ASP A 185 5.10 15.21 21.61
N ASP A 186 5.36 16.49 21.28
CA ASP A 186 5.46 17.57 22.28
C ASP A 186 4.14 17.79 23.05
N ARG A 187 3.00 17.73 22.34
CA ARG A 187 1.66 17.88 22.96
C ARG A 187 1.32 16.71 23.86
N LEU A 188 1.65 15.49 23.44
CA LEU A 188 1.48 14.28 24.26
C LEU A 188 2.40 14.27 25.48
N GLY A 189 3.63 14.77 25.34
CA GLY A 189 4.56 14.95 26.47
C GLY A 189 4.04 15.95 27.49
N THR A 190 3.54 17.10 27.03
CA THR A 190 2.95 18.13 27.89
C THR A 190 1.69 17.64 28.60
N ALA A 191 0.82 16.88 27.93
CA ALA A 191 -0.38 16.30 28.53
C ALA A 191 -0.07 15.28 29.63
N LYS A 192 0.97 14.46 29.46
CA LYS A 192 1.43 13.52 30.50
C LYS A 192 1.98 14.22 31.73
N LEU A 193 2.68 15.34 31.54
CA LEU A 193 3.18 16.16 32.64
C LEU A 193 2.02 16.76 33.45
N PHE A 194 1.01 17.33 32.80
CA PHE A 194 -0.20 17.82 33.48
C PHE A 194 -0.88 16.70 34.29
N ASN A 195 -1.06 15.52 33.70
CA ASN A 195 -1.74 14.40 34.34
C ASN A 195 -0.88 13.68 35.43
N SER A 196 0.38 14.08 35.61
CA SER A 196 1.26 13.59 36.69
C SER A 196 1.39 14.60 37.83
N TYR A 197 0.91 15.83 37.64
CA TYR A 197 0.83 16.87 38.67
C TYR A 197 -0.52 16.90 39.40
N GLU A 198 -1.50 16.15 38.91
CA GLU A 198 -2.83 15.91 39.50
C GLU A 198 -2.86 14.54 40.18
#